data_AF-A0AAV8VFG9-F1
#
_entry.id   AF-A0AAV8VFG9-F1
#
_cell.length_a   1.000
_cell.length_b   1.000
_cell.length_c   1.000
_cell.angle_alpha   90.00
_cell.angle_beta   90.00
_cell.angle_gamma   90.00
#
_symmetry.space_group_name_H-M   'P 1'
#
loop_
_entity.id
_entity.type
_entity.pdbx_description
1 polymer ?
#
loop_
_entity_poly.entity_id
_entity_poly.type
_entity_poly.pdbx_seq_one_letter_code
_entity_poly.pdbx_strand_id
1 'polypeptide(L)'
;MHPSIINPHDLFLEIENISQHYQSSLPFEVKYENILDFESILKIHCKIDSDRITYFLSMPIYYEREFNLFYMLPIPTKHQSDYLTIIPKSKFFLKDSSDNSIRPLSDMCTQGKWYHCPNNLQVNYRTPCEENILLNQNSSGCHFTRLEIKENHIEAISETNQYLAVFIREEKIVAHCKGSTDTILLTGTFLITRDSCDLFFKEKKLVFQETSHGKPLIISALNLQPNTPHDNPEFQIKLKKLNLKELPIDPIIPITDNLQSYDYHIPSLWTIMLYIFLASGVFYLCYRWKKNKEPTPKERNPTKSKKIEEVELPERRINLPEDASF
;
A
#
# COMPACT_ATOMS: atom_id res chain seq x y z
N MET A 1 14.20 -23.41 -5.94
CA MET A 1 14.76 -24.17 -4.79
C MET A 1 16.11 -24.78 -5.20
N HIS A 2 17.05 -25.05 -4.29
CA HIS A 2 18.32 -25.68 -4.72
C HIS A 2 18.10 -27.19 -4.95
N PRO A 3 18.54 -27.78 -6.08
CA PRO A 3 18.33 -29.20 -6.39
C PRO A 3 18.90 -30.19 -5.36
N SER A 4 19.82 -29.73 -4.50
CA SER A 4 20.35 -30.53 -3.40
C SER A 4 19.38 -30.72 -2.23
N ILE A 5 18.28 -29.96 -2.19
CA ILE A 5 17.23 -30.11 -1.16
C ILE A 5 16.24 -31.18 -1.62
N ILE A 6 15.72 -31.04 -2.83
CA ILE A 6 14.93 -32.02 -3.56
C ILE A 6 15.02 -31.65 -5.04
N ASN A 7 15.11 -32.65 -5.91
CA ASN A 7 15.11 -32.39 -7.35
C ASN A 7 13.65 -32.14 -7.83
N PRO A 8 13.43 -31.42 -8.94
CA PRO A 8 12.07 -31.12 -9.42
C PRO A 8 11.22 -32.37 -9.73
N HIS A 9 11.85 -33.45 -10.17
CA HIS A 9 11.15 -34.71 -10.48
C HIS A 9 10.62 -35.40 -9.23
N ASP A 10 11.46 -35.52 -8.20
CA ASP A 10 11.09 -36.07 -6.90
C ASP A 10 10.01 -35.19 -6.24
N LEU A 11 10.15 -33.86 -6.33
CA LEU A 11 9.12 -32.95 -5.84
C LEU A 11 7.78 -33.20 -6.55
N PHE A 12 7.79 -33.37 -7.87
CA PHE A 12 6.58 -33.65 -8.63
C PHE A 12 5.92 -34.95 -8.18
N LEU A 13 6.70 -36.03 -8.01
CA LEU A 13 6.18 -37.32 -7.54
C LEU A 13 5.57 -37.21 -6.13
N GLU A 14 6.19 -36.46 -5.23
CA GLU A 14 5.66 -36.22 -3.89
C GLU A 14 4.36 -35.40 -3.93
N ILE A 15 4.29 -34.36 -4.77
CA ILE A 15 3.07 -33.56 -4.94
C ILE A 15 1.95 -34.39 -5.58
N GLU A 16 2.27 -35.25 -6.55
CA GLU A 16 1.32 -36.18 -7.17
C GLU A 16 0.74 -37.14 -6.13
N ASN A 17 1.59 -37.68 -5.25
CA ASN A 17 1.15 -38.52 -4.13
C ASN A 17 0.22 -37.74 -3.17
N ILE A 18 0.60 -36.51 -2.77
CA ILE A 18 -0.24 -35.64 -1.93
C ILE A 18 -1.59 -35.34 -2.63
N SER A 19 -1.58 -35.17 -3.95
CA SER A 19 -2.79 -34.86 -4.73
C SER A 19 -3.85 -35.95 -4.63
N GLN A 20 -3.46 -37.21 -4.43
CA GLN A 20 -4.40 -38.33 -4.25
C GLN A 20 -5.30 -38.14 -3.02
N HIS A 21 -4.88 -37.33 -2.06
CA HIS A 21 -5.63 -37.06 -0.84
C HIS A 21 -6.20 -35.63 -0.78
N TYR A 22 -5.61 -34.67 -1.50
CA TYR A 22 -5.94 -33.25 -1.41
C TYR A 22 -6.24 -32.60 -2.76
N GLN A 23 -6.73 -33.36 -3.73
CA GLN A 23 -6.90 -32.99 -5.14
C GLN A 23 -7.52 -31.60 -5.37
N SER A 24 -8.61 -31.28 -4.69
CA SER A 24 -9.36 -30.01 -4.74
C SER A 24 -8.70 -28.86 -3.97
N SER A 25 -7.81 -29.18 -3.04
CA SER A 25 -7.21 -28.24 -2.09
C SER A 25 -5.81 -27.79 -2.51
N LEU A 26 -5.25 -28.37 -3.57
CA LEU A 26 -3.93 -27.96 -4.06
C LEU A 26 -4.02 -26.64 -4.84
N PRO A 27 -2.97 -25.79 -4.72
CA PRO A 27 -2.98 -24.45 -5.26
C PRO A 27 -2.94 -24.39 -6.79
N PHE A 28 -2.42 -25.44 -7.43
CA PHE A 28 -2.31 -25.57 -8.88
C PHE A 28 -2.69 -26.98 -9.29
N GLU A 29 -3.03 -27.16 -10.56
CA GLU A 29 -3.18 -28.49 -11.15
C GLU A 29 -1.82 -29.20 -11.16
N VAL A 30 -1.78 -30.44 -10.67
CA VAL A 30 -0.55 -31.21 -10.54
C VAL A 30 -0.12 -31.74 -11.90
N LYS A 31 0.76 -30.98 -12.52
CA LYS A 31 1.35 -31.21 -13.84
C LYS A 31 2.84 -30.92 -13.76
N TYR A 32 3.65 -31.75 -14.41
CA TYR A 32 5.10 -31.57 -14.37
C TYR A 32 5.52 -30.21 -14.95
N GLU A 33 4.76 -29.69 -15.92
CA GLU A 33 4.95 -28.38 -16.52
C GLU A 33 4.83 -27.22 -15.51
N ASN A 34 4.02 -27.41 -14.45
CA ASN A 34 3.74 -26.38 -13.44
C ASN A 34 4.60 -26.55 -12.17
N ILE A 35 5.63 -27.42 -12.18
CA ILE A 35 6.40 -27.72 -10.97
C ILE A 35 7.11 -26.47 -10.39
N LEU A 36 7.50 -25.54 -11.26
CA LEU A 36 8.12 -24.28 -10.85
C LEU A 36 7.15 -23.36 -10.10
N ASP A 37 5.85 -23.43 -10.41
CA ASP A 37 4.83 -22.68 -9.69
C ASP A 37 4.72 -23.20 -8.25
N PHE A 38 4.75 -24.52 -8.07
CA PHE A 38 4.83 -25.13 -6.74
C PHE A 38 6.12 -24.75 -6.00
N GLU A 39 7.28 -24.78 -6.67
CA GLU A 39 8.54 -24.31 -6.05
C GLU A 39 8.45 -22.86 -5.55
N SER A 40 7.73 -21.99 -6.26
CA SER A 40 7.61 -20.57 -5.92
C SER A 40 6.84 -20.31 -4.62
N ILE A 41 5.94 -21.22 -4.24
CA ILE A 41 5.07 -21.07 -3.07
C ILE A 41 5.50 -21.93 -1.86
N LEU A 42 6.41 -22.88 -2.08
CA LEU A 42 6.92 -23.75 -1.02
C LEU A 42 7.79 -22.97 -0.03
N LYS A 43 7.52 -23.15 1.25
CA LYS A 43 8.35 -22.63 2.33
C LYS A 43 9.29 -23.73 2.82
N ILE A 44 10.58 -23.43 2.82
CA ILE A 44 11.60 -24.37 3.26
C ILE A 44 12.02 -24.00 4.68
N HIS A 45 11.81 -24.92 5.61
CA HIS A 45 12.36 -24.83 6.95
C HIS A 45 13.52 -25.81 7.07
N CYS A 46 14.56 -25.43 7.80
CA CYS A 46 15.76 -26.24 7.97
C CYS A 46 16.05 -26.44 9.45
N LYS A 47 16.33 -27.67 9.85
CA LYS A 47 16.87 -28.02 11.16
C LYS A 47 18.19 -28.74 10.97
N ILE A 48 19.24 -28.23 11.62
CA ILE A 48 20.56 -28.86 11.64
C ILE A 48 20.71 -29.51 13.01
N ASP A 49 21.01 -30.81 13.04
CA ASP A 49 21.25 -31.56 14.27
C ASP A 49 22.48 -32.44 14.09
N SER A 50 23.55 -32.10 14.81
CA SER A 50 24.85 -32.78 14.88
C SER A 50 25.49 -33.14 13.53
N ASP A 51 25.03 -34.20 12.87
CA ASP A 51 25.51 -34.76 11.60
C ASP A 51 24.45 -34.79 10.49
N ARG A 52 23.24 -34.25 10.75
CA ARG A 52 22.10 -34.29 9.84
C ARG A 52 21.52 -32.90 9.59
N ILE A 53 21.24 -32.62 8.32
CA ILE A 53 20.42 -31.49 7.90
C ILE A 53 19.06 -32.03 7.49
N THR A 54 17.99 -31.54 8.11
CA THR A 54 16.61 -31.92 7.79
C THR A 54 15.89 -30.71 7.21
N TYR A 55 15.39 -30.87 5.99
CA TYR A 55 14.55 -29.88 5.32
C TYR A 55 13.08 -30.27 5.48
N PHE A 56 12.25 -29.31 5.85
CA PHE A 56 10.80 -29.43 5.88
C PHE A 56 10.23 -28.51 4.81
N LEU A 57 9.58 -29.10 3.82
CA LEU A 57 8.92 -28.38 2.75
C LEU A 57 7.45 -28.20 3.15
N SER A 58 7.05 -26.95 3.34
CA SER A 58 5.68 -26.60 3.72
C SER A 58 4.97 -26.02 2.50
N MET A 59 3.92 -26.72 2.05
CA MET A 59 3.07 -26.30 0.95
C MET A 59 1.76 -25.73 1.49
N PRO A 60 1.31 -24.56 1.02
CA PRO A 60 -0.02 -24.09 1.36
C PRO A 60 -1.07 -24.97 0.65
N ILE A 61 -2.10 -25.33 1.39
CA ILE A 61 -3.34 -25.89 0.84
C ILE A 61 -4.42 -24.81 0.86
N TYR A 62 -5.24 -24.77 -0.17
CA TYR A 62 -6.41 -23.91 -0.25
C TYR A 62 -7.62 -24.59 0.38
N TYR A 63 -8.54 -23.75 0.87
CA TYR A 63 -9.85 -24.25 1.22
C TYR A 63 -10.59 -24.67 -0.05
N GLU A 64 -11.37 -25.74 0.06
CA GLU A 64 -12.29 -26.17 -1.01
C GLU A 64 -13.43 -25.15 -1.26
N ARG A 65 -13.57 -24.15 -0.38
CA ARG A 65 -14.64 -23.15 -0.44
C ARG A 65 -14.16 -21.87 -1.08
N GLU A 66 -15.00 -21.34 -1.98
CA GLU A 66 -14.81 -20.03 -2.57
C GLU A 66 -15.38 -18.93 -1.67
N PHE A 67 -14.60 -17.86 -1.53
CA PHE A 67 -14.97 -16.69 -0.75
C PHE A 67 -15.05 -15.47 -1.64
N ASN A 68 -16.03 -14.61 -1.38
CA ASN A 68 -16.06 -13.27 -1.93
C ASN A 68 -15.23 -12.36 -1.00
N LEU A 69 -14.19 -11.74 -1.55
CA LEU A 69 -13.39 -10.75 -0.85
C LEU A 69 -14.07 -9.38 -0.95
N PHE A 70 -14.37 -8.79 0.20
CA PHE A 70 -14.93 -7.45 0.32
C PHE A 70 -13.92 -6.49 0.93
N TYR A 71 -13.89 -5.27 0.40
CA TYR A 71 -13.20 -4.12 0.97
C TYR A 71 -14.23 -3.11 1.45
N MET A 72 -14.26 -2.84 2.75
CA MET A 72 -15.16 -1.88 3.36
C MET A 72 -14.50 -0.51 3.45
N LEU A 73 -14.91 0.39 2.55
CA LEU A 73 -14.50 1.78 2.59
C LEU A 73 -15.53 2.61 3.37
N PRO A 74 -15.14 3.31 4.46
CA PRO A 74 -16.04 4.20 5.19
C PRO A 74 -16.41 5.42 4.34
N ILE A 75 -17.69 5.55 3.95
CA ILE A 75 -18.15 6.66 3.10
C ILE A 75 -18.81 7.74 3.98
N PRO A 76 -18.42 9.02 3.88
CA PRO A 76 -19.14 10.11 4.52
C PRO A 76 -20.53 10.29 3.92
N THR A 77 -21.57 10.19 4.75
CA THR A 77 -22.96 10.34 4.34
C THR A 77 -23.56 11.56 5.01
N LYS A 78 -24.18 12.45 4.22
CA LYS A 78 -24.81 13.67 4.74
C LYS A 78 -26.10 13.31 5.47
N HIS A 79 -26.19 13.67 6.75
CA HIS A 79 -27.37 13.52 7.57
C HIS A 79 -27.67 14.87 8.25
N GLN A 80 -28.76 15.53 7.83
CA GLN A 80 -29.10 16.89 8.24
C GLN A 80 -27.95 17.88 7.92
N SER A 81 -27.36 18.52 8.93
CA SER A 81 -26.23 19.44 8.82
C SER A 81 -24.86 18.78 8.82
N ASP A 82 -24.79 17.48 9.14
CA ASP A 82 -23.55 16.81 9.48
C ASP A 82 -23.20 15.69 8.50
N TYR A 83 -21.92 15.31 8.49
CA TYR A 83 -21.46 14.12 7.80
C TYR A 83 -21.22 13.02 8.83
N LEU A 84 -21.84 11.88 8.61
CA LEU A 84 -21.68 10.68 9.44
C LEU A 84 -21.01 9.58 8.62
N THR A 85 -20.28 8.69 9.28
CA THR A 85 -19.75 7.48 8.66
C THR A 85 -19.72 6.33 9.65
N ILE A 86 -19.62 5.10 9.15
CA ILE A 86 -19.37 3.91 9.95
C ILE A 86 -17.91 3.54 9.70
N ILE A 87 -17.10 3.54 10.75
CA ILE A 87 -15.70 3.08 10.68
C ILE A 87 -15.71 1.59 10.99
N PRO A 88 -15.37 0.73 10.02
CA PRO A 88 -15.37 -0.69 10.25
C PRO A 88 -14.16 -1.10 11.11
N LYS A 89 -14.34 -2.11 11.96
CA LYS A 89 -13.26 -2.72 12.77
C LYS A 89 -12.23 -3.47 11.93
N SER A 90 -12.59 -3.85 10.71
CA SER A 90 -11.71 -4.45 9.73
C SER A 90 -11.96 -3.80 8.38
N LYS A 91 -10.91 -3.65 7.56
CA LYS A 91 -11.06 -3.14 6.19
C LYS A 91 -11.44 -4.23 5.21
N PHE A 92 -11.06 -5.47 5.49
CA PHE A 92 -11.21 -6.58 4.56
C PHE A 92 -12.03 -7.72 5.20
N PHE A 93 -12.88 -8.34 4.39
CA PHE A 93 -13.76 -9.43 4.83
C PHE A 93 -13.85 -10.51 3.77
N LEU A 94 -13.87 -11.76 4.21
CA LEU A 94 -14.25 -12.90 3.38
C LEU A 94 -15.69 -13.29 3.69
N LYS A 95 -16.53 -13.37 2.66
CA LYS A 95 -17.87 -13.94 2.78
C LYS A 95 -17.89 -15.29 2.08
N ASP A 96 -18.16 -16.34 2.82
CA ASP A 96 -18.35 -17.68 2.28
C ASP A 96 -19.59 -17.68 1.36
N SER A 97 -19.40 -18.16 0.13
CA SER A 97 -20.47 -18.20 -0.88
C SER A 97 -21.57 -19.21 -0.53
N SER A 98 -21.31 -20.17 0.37
CA SER A 98 -22.22 -21.27 0.69
C SER A 98 -23.06 -21.03 1.95
N ASP A 99 -22.44 -20.57 3.05
CA ASP A 99 -23.10 -20.43 4.35
C ASP A 99 -23.28 -18.98 4.81
N ASN A 100 -22.90 -18.00 3.98
CA ASN A 100 -22.90 -16.57 4.28
C ASN A 100 -22.08 -16.21 5.54
N SER A 101 -21.17 -17.08 6.00
CA SER A 101 -20.27 -16.74 7.09
C SER A 101 -19.32 -15.63 6.66
N ILE A 102 -19.07 -14.69 7.57
CA ILE A 102 -18.23 -13.53 7.32
C ILE A 102 -17.03 -13.62 8.24
N ARG A 103 -15.84 -13.45 7.67
CA ARG A 103 -14.56 -13.54 8.36
C ARG A 103 -13.78 -12.26 8.14
N PRO A 104 -13.58 -11.42 9.18
CA PRO A 104 -12.71 -10.26 9.08
C PRO A 104 -11.26 -10.69 8.83
N LEU A 105 -10.51 -9.84 8.13
CA LEU A 105 -9.08 -10.00 7.87
C LEU A 105 -8.29 -8.82 8.43
N SER A 106 -7.14 -9.09 9.03
CA SER A 106 -6.23 -8.06 9.54
C SER A 106 -5.56 -7.23 8.44
N ASP A 107 -5.41 -7.79 7.23
CA ASP A 107 -4.75 -7.14 6.10
C ASP A 107 -5.32 -7.66 4.76
N MET A 108 -4.88 -7.04 3.65
CA MET A 108 -5.24 -7.40 2.29
C MET A 108 -4.65 -8.77 1.89
N CYS A 109 -5.43 -9.54 1.14
CA CYS A 109 -4.95 -10.77 0.53
C CYS A 109 -3.95 -10.50 -0.61
N THR A 110 -3.04 -11.43 -0.86
CA THR A 110 -2.09 -11.30 -1.97
C THR A 110 -2.82 -11.43 -3.30
N GLN A 111 -2.63 -10.45 -4.19
CA GLN A 111 -3.23 -10.44 -5.51
C GLN A 111 -2.45 -11.36 -6.48
N GLY A 112 -3.15 -12.29 -7.11
CA GLY A 112 -2.68 -13.10 -8.24
C GLY A 112 -3.76 -13.18 -9.32
N LYS A 113 -3.85 -14.32 -10.04
CA LYS A 113 -5.05 -14.63 -10.85
C LYS A 113 -6.30 -14.71 -9.98
N TRP A 114 -6.11 -15.21 -8.76
CA TRP A 114 -7.07 -15.21 -7.65
C TRP A 114 -6.46 -14.45 -6.48
N TYR A 115 -7.30 -13.99 -5.54
CA TYR A 115 -6.80 -13.47 -4.27
C TYR A 115 -6.47 -14.62 -3.32
N HIS A 116 -5.27 -14.61 -2.77
CA HIS A 116 -4.81 -15.64 -1.84
C HIS A 116 -4.75 -15.08 -0.43
N CYS A 117 -5.64 -15.60 0.43
CA CYS A 117 -5.82 -15.12 1.80
C CYS A 117 -5.31 -16.17 2.79
N PRO A 118 -4.11 -16.04 3.36
CA PRO A 118 -3.61 -17.01 4.32
C PRO A 118 -4.36 -16.92 5.66
N ASN A 119 -4.48 -18.05 6.35
CA ASN A 119 -5.28 -18.16 7.58
C ASN A 119 -4.81 -17.24 8.71
N ASN A 120 -3.53 -16.87 8.73
CA ASN A 120 -2.99 -15.94 9.72
C ASN A 120 -3.54 -14.51 9.57
N LEU A 121 -4.13 -14.16 8.42
CA LEU A 121 -4.83 -12.89 8.27
C LEU A 121 -6.21 -12.91 8.93
N GLN A 122 -6.83 -14.07 9.10
CA GLN A 122 -8.16 -14.17 9.72
C GLN A 122 -8.07 -13.77 11.19
N VAL A 123 -8.97 -12.88 11.60
CA VAL A 123 -9.07 -12.44 12.99
C VAL A 123 -10.30 -13.04 13.66
N ASN A 124 -10.17 -13.37 14.95
CA ASN A 124 -11.19 -14.12 15.68
C ASN A 124 -12.21 -13.24 16.43
N TYR A 125 -12.20 -11.93 16.23
CA TYR A 125 -13.18 -11.04 16.85
C TYR A 125 -14.44 -10.91 15.99
N ARG A 126 -15.56 -10.62 16.64
CA ARG A 126 -16.86 -10.44 15.96
C ARG A 126 -17.04 -9.02 15.42
N THR A 127 -17.69 -8.92 14.28
CA THR A 127 -17.95 -7.67 13.55
C THR A 127 -19.42 -7.56 13.17
N PRO A 128 -20.34 -7.48 14.17
CA PRO A 128 -21.77 -7.60 13.92
C PRO A 128 -22.34 -6.49 13.04
N CYS A 129 -21.77 -5.27 13.09
CA CYS A 129 -22.20 -4.18 12.22
C CYS A 129 -21.87 -4.47 10.76
N GLU A 130 -20.63 -4.87 10.49
CA GLU A 130 -20.12 -5.17 9.17
C GLU A 130 -20.75 -6.44 8.59
N GLU A 131 -20.98 -7.44 9.44
CA GLU A 131 -21.76 -8.63 9.12
C GLU A 131 -23.16 -8.23 8.63
N ASN A 132 -23.88 -7.42 9.39
CA ASN A 132 -25.21 -6.97 9.00
C ASN A 132 -25.19 -6.18 7.68
N ILE A 133 -24.19 -5.32 7.46
CA ILE A 133 -24.04 -4.57 6.20
C ILE A 133 -23.84 -5.53 5.03
N LEU A 134 -22.91 -6.50 5.12
CA LEU A 134 -22.60 -7.45 4.05
C LEU A 134 -23.71 -8.49 3.79
N LEU A 135 -24.58 -8.70 4.79
CA LEU A 135 -25.77 -9.54 4.68
C LEU A 135 -27.03 -8.75 4.30
N ASN A 136 -26.92 -7.43 4.09
CA ASN A 136 -28.04 -6.54 3.81
C ASN A 136 -29.15 -6.63 4.90
N GLN A 137 -28.73 -6.66 6.15
CA GLN A 137 -29.58 -6.68 7.34
C GLN A 137 -29.58 -5.32 8.05
N ASN A 138 -30.31 -5.23 9.16
CA ASN A 138 -30.47 -4.01 9.93
C ASN A 138 -29.13 -3.53 10.55
N SER A 139 -28.74 -2.29 10.26
CA SER A 139 -27.53 -1.63 10.76
C SER A 139 -27.73 -0.84 12.06
N SER A 140 -28.86 -1.02 12.75
CA SER A 140 -29.17 -0.34 14.02
C SER A 140 -28.12 -0.53 15.14
N GLY A 141 -27.33 -1.60 15.10
CA GLY A 141 -26.23 -1.85 16.03
C GLY A 141 -24.88 -1.23 15.62
N CYS A 142 -24.83 -0.49 14.52
CA CYS A 142 -23.61 0.17 14.05
C CYS A 142 -23.35 1.48 14.80
N HIS A 143 -22.08 1.74 15.11
CA HIS A 143 -21.66 3.00 15.69
C HIS A 143 -21.40 4.04 14.61
N PHE A 144 -22.00 5.21 14.74
CA PHE A 144 -21.83 6.33 13.81
C PHE A 144 -20.79 7.32 14.31
N THR A 145 -19.87 7.67 13.42
CA THR A 145 -18.84 8.68 13.64
C THR A 145 -19.22 9.97 12.94
N ARG A 146 -19.14 11.11 13.62
CA ARG A 146 -19.27 12.42 12.96
C ARG A 146 -17.94 12.86 12.38
N LEU A 147 -18.00 13.27 11.12
CA LEU A 147 -16.86 13.78 10.38
C LEU A 147 -16.99 15.30 10.24
N GLU A 148 -15.94 16.02 10.63
CA GLU A 148 -15.81 17.45 10.35
C GLU A 148 -15.06 17.60 9.02
N ILE A 149 -15.83 17.73 7.95
CA ILE A 149 -15.29 17.97 6.61
C ILE A 149 -15.32 19.48 6.38
N LYS A 150 -14.15 20.07 6.10
CA LYS A 150 -14.00 21.53 5.93
C LYS A 150 -14.02 21.98 4.48
N GLU A 151 -13.59 21.10 3.59
CA GLU A 151 -13.38 21.41 2.19
C GLU A 151 -13.98 20.33 1.29
N ASN A 152 -14.40 20.77 0.10
CA ASN A 152 -14.86 19.90 -0.97
C ASN A 152 -13.70 19.03 -1.47
N HIS A 153 -13.91 17.72 -1.54
CA HIS A 153 -12.87 16.75 -1.79
C HIS A 153 -13.29 15.72 -2.84
N ILE A 154 -12.32 15.25 -3.63
CA ILE A 154 -12.48 14.11 -4.56
C ILE A 154 -11.28 13.17 -4.36
N GLU A 155 -11.57 11.90 -4.09
CA GLU A 155 -10.58 10.83 -3.88
C GLU A 155 -10.77 9.71 -4.91
N ALA A 156 -9.69 9.14 -5.44
CA ALA A 156 -9.77 7.99 -6.33
C ALA A 156 -9.86 6.68 -5.54
N ILE A 157 -10.79 5.82 -5.92
CA ILE A 157 -10.92 4.43 -5.45
C ILE A 157 -10.38 3.53 -6.56
N SER A 158 -9.09 3.23 -6.50
CA SER A 158 -8.39 2.43 -7.52
C SER A 158 -9.01 1.05 -7.72
N GLU A 159 -9.52 0.44 -6.64
CA GLU A 159 -10.06 -0.92 -6.63
C GLU A 159 -11.31 -1.05 -7.53
N THR A 160 -12.15 0.00 -7.57
CA THR A 160 -13.38 0.05 -8.38
C THR A 160 -13.29 0.98 -9.58
N ASN A 161 -12.15 1.65 -9.77
CA ASN A 161 -11.93 2.67 -10.80
C ASN A 161 -13.02 3.77 -10.79
N GLN A 162 -13.27 4.30 -9.60
CA GLN A 162 -14.27 5.34 -9.37
C GLN A 162 -13.67 6.46 -8.55
N TYR A 163 -14.33 7.61 -8.54
CA TYR A 163 -13.99 8.70 -7.63
C TYR A 163 -15.08 8.87 -6.59
N LEU A 164 -14.70 9.00 -5.33
CA LEU A 164 -15.59 9.46 -4.28
C LEU A 164 -15.47 10.98 -4.17
N ALA A 165 -16.57 11.67 -4.42
CA ALA A 165 -16.68 13.10 -4.26
C ALA A 165 -17.51 13.44 -3.03
N VAL A 166 -16.99 14.31 -2.18
CA VAL A 166 -17.67 14.83 -0.99
C VAL A 166 -17.67 16.34 -1.04
N PHE A 167 -18.85 16.92 -1.28
CA PHE A 167 -19.07 18.36 -1.47
C PHE A 167 -19.98 18.91 -0.38
N ILE A 168 -19.40 19.63 0.56
CA ILE A 168 -20.12 20.30 1.67
C ILE A 168 -20.91 21.51 1.14
N ARG A 169 -20.34 22.18 0.14
CA ARG A 169 -20.94 23.30 -0.58
C ARG A 169 -21.04 22.94 -2.05
N GLU A 170 -21.95 23.60 -2.76
CA GLU A 170 -22.13 23.40 -4.18
C GLU A 170 -20.82 23.59 -4.94
N GLU A 171 -20.47 22.60 -5.76
CA GLU A 171 -19.30 22.61 -6.63
C GLU A 171 -19.69 22.25 -8.05
N LYS A 172 -18.87 22.72 -9.00
CA LYS A 172 -19.03 22.40 -10.41
C LYS A 172 -18.07 21.29 -10.84
N ILE A 173 -18.61 20.30 -11.54
CA ILE A 173 -17.86 19.37 -12.38
C ILE A 173 -18.16 19.71 -13.83
N VAL A 174 -17.12 19.89 -14.64
CA VAL A 174 -17.26 20.17 -16.07
C VAL A 174 -17.04 18.88 -16.84
N ALA A 175 -18.01 18.47 -17.65
CA ALA A 175 -17.92 17.32 -18.53
C ALA A 175 -17.70 17.79 -19.96
N HIS A 176 -16.55 17.45 -20.55
CA HIS A 176 -16.26 17.66 -21.96
C HIS A 176 -16.60 16.39 -22.75
N CYS A 177 -17.72 16.44 -23.47
CA CYS A 177 -18.21 15.35 -24.30
C CYS A 177 -17.95 15.68 -25.79
N LYS A 178 -18.26 14.75 -26.70
CA LYS A 178 -18.09 14.98 -28.16
C LYS A 178 -19.03 16.09 -28.65
N GLY A 179 -18.53 17.32 -28.70
CA GLY A 179 -19.24 18.49 -29.23
C GLY A 179 -20.11 19.25 -28.22
N SER A 180 -20.09 18.87 -26.94
CA SER A 180 -20.77 19.61 -25.86
C SER A 180 -19.89 19.75 -24.64
N THR A 181 -20.16 20.78 -23.85
CA THR A 181 -19.57 20.97 -22.53
C THR A 181 -20.69 21.19 -21.55
N ASP A 182 -20.87 20.24 -20.64
CA ASP A 182 -21.92 20.28 -19.64
C ASP A 182 -21.31 20.63 -18.28
N THR A 183 -22.01 21.48 -17.53
CA THR A 183 -21.61 21.84 -16.16
C THR A 183 -22.61 21.24 -15.19
N ILE A 184 -22.12 20.38 -14.30
CA ILE A 184 -22.92 19.67 -13.31
C ILE A 184 -22.65 20.31 -11.95
N LEU A 185 -23.70 20.82 -11.30
CA LEU A 185 -23.63 21.37 -9.95
C LEU A 185 -23.98 20.28 -8.93
N LEU A 186 -23.08 20.03 -7.98
CA LEU A 186 -23.19 18.92 -7.04
C LEU A 186 -23.02 19.40 -5.59
N THR A 187 -23.88 18.92 -4.69
CA THR A 187 -23.76 19.08 -3.24
C THR A 187 -24.12 17.76 -2.57
N GLY A 188 -23.30 17.27 -1.64
CA GLY A 188 -23.47 15.98 -0.99
C GLY A 188 -22.32 15.02 -1.25
N THR A 189 -22.60 13.72 -1.23
CA THR A 189 -21.61 12.66 -1.46
C THR A 189 -21.98 11.87 -2.71
N PHE A 190 -21.03 11.70 -3.62
CA PHE A 190 -21.26 11.07 -4.93
C PHE A 190 -20.17 10.07 -5.25
N LEU A 191 -20.56 8.98 -5.91
CA LEU A 191 -19.65 8.06 -6.56
C LEU A 191 -19.64 8.39 -8.05
N ILE A 192 -18.52 8.92 -8.53
CA ILE A 192 -18.33 9.29 -9.93
C ILE A 192 -17.72 8.11 -10.65
N THR A 193 -18.43 7.60 -11.66
CA THR A 193 -17.98 6.50 -12.51
C THR A 193 -17.41 7.00 -13.82
N ARG A 194 -16.60 6.18 -14.48
CA ARG A 194 -16.12 6.46 -15.83
C ARG A 194 -17.32 6.61 -16.78
N ASP A 195 -17.30 7.65 -17.58
CA ASP A 195 -18.24 7.90 -18.68
C ASP A 195 -17.45 8.13 -19.98
N SER A 196 -18.17 8.30 -21.09
CA SER A 196 -17.67 8.69 -22.41
C SER A 196 -17.11 10.11 -22.47
N CYS A 197 -17.31 10.92 -21.43
CA CYS A 197 -16.88 12.31 -21.34
C CYS A 197 -15.66 12.48 -20.43
N ASP A 198 -14.82 13.47 -20.74
CA ASP A 198 -13.73 13.87 -19.87
C ASP A 198 -14.26 14.77 -18.75
N LEU A 199 -14.10 14.34 -17.50
CA LEU A 199 -14.57 15.08 -16.33
C LEU A 199 -13.45 15.93 -15.73
N PHE A 200 -13.77 17.18 -15.38
CA PHE A 200 -12.84 18.14 -14.80
C PHE A 200 -13.37 18.68 -13.47
N PHE A 201 -12.53 18.64 -12.45
CA PHE A 201 -12.77 19.26 -11.15
C PHE A 201 -11.64 20.25 -10.85
N LYS A 202 -11.99 21.52 -10.61
CA LYS A 202 -11.02 22.61 -10.41
C LYS A 202 -9.93 22.63 -11.49
N GLU A 203 -10.35 22.54 -12.75
CA GLU A 203 -9.50 22.52 -13.96
C GLU A 203 -8.57 21.31 -14.07
N LYS A 204 -8.68 20.33 -13.16
CA LYS A 204 -7.92 19.08 -13.23
C LYS A 204 -8.81 17.98 -13.81
N LYS A 205 -8.31 17.31 -14.85
CA LYS A 205 -8.95 16.14 -15.44
C LYS A 205 -8.95 14.98 -14.44
N LEU A 206 -10.10 14.35 -14.25
CA LEU A 206 -10.23 13.09 -13.52
C LEU A 206 -9.76 11.96 -14.42
N VAL A 207 -8.79 11.17 -13.96
CA VAL A 207 -8.16 10.12 -14.74
C VAL A 207 -8.63 8.77 -14.21
N PHE A 208 -9.43 8.08 -15.01
CA PHE A 208 -9.88 6.73 -14.73
C PHE A 208 -8.86 5.72 -15.29
N GLN A 209 -8.60 4.67 -14.52
CA GLN A 209 -7.81 3.52 -14.96
C GLN A 209 -8.57 2.73 -16.04
N GLU A 210 -7.85 1.92 -16.82
CA GLU A 210 -8.49 1.08 -17.84
C GLU A 210 -9.14 -0.16 -17.26
N THR A 211 -8.55 -0.69 -16.19
CA THR A 211 -8.98 -1.90 -15.51
C THR A 211 -9.43 -1.59 -14.08
N SER A 212 -10.39 -2.37 -13.60
CA SER A 212 -10.79 -2.39 -12.18
C SER A 212 -10.75 -3.83 -11.69
N HIS A 213 -10.34 -4.03 -10.45
CA HIS A 213 -10.23 -5.37 -9.85
C HIS A 213 -11.46 -5.74 -9.01
N GLY A 214 -12.36 -4.79 -8.77
CA GLY A 214 -13.57 -4.98 -7.99
C GLY A 214 -14.75 -4.21 -8.55
N LYS A 215 -15.91 -4.39 -7.89
CA LYS A 215 -17.16 -3.68 -8.19
C LYS A 215 -17.77 -3.19 -6.88
N PRO A 216 -18.31 -1.98 -6.82
CA PRO A 216 -18.99 -1.51 -5.62
C PRO A 216 -20.24 -2.34 -5.37
N LEU A 217 -20.49 -2.69 -4.10
CA LEU A 217 -21.75 -3.26 -3.68
C LEU A 217 -22.74 -2.13 -3.39
N ILE A 218 -23.78 -2.00 -4.21
CA ILE A 218 -24.83 -1.00 -4.01
C ILE A 218 -25.93 -1.61 -3.13
N ILE A 219 -26.10 -1.07 -1.92
CA ILE A 219 -27.13 -1.50 -0.98
C ILE A 219 -28.25 -0.44 -0.98
N SER A 220 -29.44 -0.82 -1.44
CA SER A 220 -30.56 0.09 -1.68
C SER A 220 -31.38 0.44 -0.43
N ALA A 221 -31.14 -0.18 0.73
CA ALA A 221 -32.03 -0.08 1.89
C ALA A 221 -31.32 -0.11 3.25
N LEU A 222 -30.13 0.49 3.38
CA LEU A 222 -29.52 0.64 4.69
C LEU A 222 -30.28 1.75 5.45
N ASN A 223 -31.16 1.37 6.38
CA ASN A 223 -31.87 2.33 7.23
C ASN A 223 -30.88 2.90 8.25
N LEU A 224 -30.16 3.95 7.84
CA LEU A 224 -29.23 4.71 8.67
C LEU A 224 -30.02 5.64 9.59
N GLN A 225 -30.78 5.07 10.52
CA GLN A 225 -31.38 5.84 11.60
C GLN A 225 -30.41 5.80 12.79
N PRO A 226 -29.68 6.90 13.08
CA PRO A 226 -28.99 7.02 14.36
C PRO A 226 -30.08 6.95 15.45
N ASN A 227 -30.05 5.89 16.25
CA ASN A 227 -31.18 5.50 17.09
C ASN A 227 -31.53 6.54 18.16
N THR A 228 -30.66 7.50 18.49
CA THR A 228 -31.02 8.60 19.38
C THR A 228 -30.31 9.93 19.09
N PRO A 229 -30.96 11.09 19.35
CA PRO A 229 -30.33 12.41 19.36
C PRO A 229 -29.36 12.62 20.55
N HIS A 230 -29.17 11.62 21.42
CA HIS A 230 -28.25 11.66 22.56
C HIS A 230 -26.98 10.82 22.36
N ASP A 231 -26.85 10.09 21.24
CA ASP A 231 -25.56 9.61 20.75
C ASP A 231 -24.80 10.80 20.14
N ASN A 232 -24.37 11.71 21.01
CA ASN A 232 -23.36 12.68 20.61
C ASN A 232 -22.17 11.86 20.09
N PRO A 233 -21.74 12.06 18.84
CA PRO A 233 -20.64 11.31 18.26
C PRO A 233 -19.44 11.45 19.18
N GLU A 234 -18.97 10.34 19.75
CA GLU A 234 -17.97 10.32 20.83
C GLU A 234 -16.68 11.05 20.44
N PHE A 235 -16.42 11.19 19.13
CA PHE A 235 -15.25 11.84 18.59
C PHE A 235 -15.58 12.57 17.28
N GLN A 236 -14.88 13.66 17.04
CA GLN A 236 -14.90 14.41 15.79
C GLN A 236 -13.57 14.19 15.08
N ILE A 237 -13.62 13.59 13.88
CA ILE A 237 -12.43 13.47 13.03
C ILE A 237 -12.37 14.70 12.12
N LYS A 238 -11.33 15.51 12.29
CA LYS A 238 -11.00 16.65 11.43
C LYS A 238 -10.18 16.16 10.24
N LEU A 239 -10.82 15.96 9.10
CA LEU A 239 -10.14 15.53 7.89
C LEU A 239 -9.65 16.76 7.12
N LYS A 240 -8.34 17.10 7.24
CA LYS A 240 -7.68 18.10 6.38
C LYS A 240 -7.65 17.64 4.92
N LYS A 241 -7.51 16.34 4.70
CA LYS A 241 -7.74 15.63 3.44
C LYS A 241 -8.52 14.37 3.79
N LEU A 242 -9.57 14.05 3.04
CA LEU A 242 -10.22 12.76 3.15
C LEU A 242 -9.22 11.73 2.61
N ASN A 243 -8.58 10.96 3.49
CA ASN A 243 -7.88 9.76 3.09
C ASN A 243 -8.59 8.62 3.80
N LEU A 244 -9.64 8.11 3.16
CA LEU A 244 -10.50 7.10 3.76
C LEU A 244 -9.75 5.78 3.97
N LYS A 245 -8.65 5.56 3.22
CA LYS A 245 -7.77 4.41 3.41
C LYS A 245 -6.97 4.49 4.71
N GLU A 246 -6.80 5.65 5.32
CA GLU A 246 -5.96 5.88 6.50
C GLU A 246 -6.74 6.11 7.81
N LEU A 247 -8.08 5.99 7.79
CA LEU A 247 -8.86 6.13 9.02
C LEU A 247 -8.45 5.05 10.05
N PRO A 248 -8.15 5.44 11.30
CA PRO A 248 -7.78 4.49 12.34
C PRO A 248 -8.97 3.58 12.65
N ILE A 249 -8.67 2.29 12.78
CA ILE A 249 -9.66 1.24 13.04
C ILE A 249 -10.29 1.39 14.43
N ASP A 250 -9.55 1.98 15.39
CA ASP A 250 -10.03 2.32 16.73
C ASP A 250 -9.90 3.84 16.99
N PRO A 251 -10.98 4.61 16.88
CA PRO A 251 -10.97 6.05 17.12
C PRO A 251 -10.95 6.44 18.61
N ILE A 252 -10.91 5.45 19.53
CA ILE A 252 -11.00 5.64 20.99
C ILE A 252 -9.79 6.40 21.55
N ILE A 253 -8.69 6.51 20.79
CA ILE A 253 -7.60 7.40 21.12
C ILE A 253 -7.86 8.70 20.35
N PRO A 254 -8.13 9.84 21.02
CA PRO A 254 -8.17 11.11 20.32
C PRO A 254 -6.86 11.20 19.53
N ILE A 255 -6.98 11.39 18.22
CA ILE A 255 -5.87 11.81 17.38
C ILE A 255 -5.54 13.21 17.86
N THR A 256 -4.88 13.32 19.03
CA THR A 256 -3.99 14.43 19.30
C THR A 256 -3.11 14.47 18.06
N ASP A 257 -3.11 15.61 17.38
CA ASP A 257 -2.17 16.02 16.33
C ASP A 257 -0.72 16.02 16.89
N ASN A 258 -0.30 14.94 17.53
CA ASN A 258 1.03 14.40 17.36
C ASN A 258 0.93 13.68 16.01
N LEU A 259 0.95 14.41 14.88
CA LEU A 259 2.22 14.46 14.14
C LEU A 259 3.34 13.91 15.04
N GLN A 260 3.49 12.59 15.05
CA GLN A 260 4.81 12.00 14.98
C GLN A 260 5.45 12.66 13.75
N SER A 261 5.98 13.86 13.97
CA SER A 261 7.18 14.31 13.31
C SER A 261 8.02 13.07 13.21
N TYR A 262 8.34 12.67 11.99
CA TYR A 262 9.43 11.74 11.70
C TYR A 262 10.40 11.85 12.84
N ASP A 263 10.56 10.76 13.59
CA ASP A 263 11.59 10.61 14.60
C ASP A 263 12.90 10.63 13.80
N TYR A 264 13.25 11.82 13.32
CA TYR A 264 14.60 12.18 12.98
C TYR A 264 15.31 11.81 14.26
N HIS A 265 16.08 10.72 14.21
CA HIS A 265 17.03 10.41 15.25
C HIS A 265 17.90 11.65 15.40
N ILE A 266 17.48 12.58 16.26
CA ILE A 266 18.30 13.70 16.68
C ILE A 266 19.43 12.98 17.38
N PRO A 267 20.65 13.00 16.80
CA PRO A 267 21.76 12.33 17.43
C PRO A 267 21.85 12.89 18.85
N SER A 268 21.94 12.00 19.83
CA SER A 268 22.21 12.39 21.21
C SER A 268 23.35 13.42 21.26
N LEU A 269 23.34 14.31 22.25
CA LEU A 269 24.44 15.26 22.45
C LEU A 269 25.83 14.58 22.43
N TRP A 270 25.90 13.32 22.86
CA TRP A 270 27.10 12.49 22.80
C TRP A 270 27.54 12.15 21.37
N THR A 271 26.62 11.79 20.47
CA THR A 271 26.96 11.53 19.07
C THR A 271 27.38 12.80 18.35
N ILE A 272 26.77 13.95 18.66
CA ILE A 272 27.22 15.25 18.12
C ILE A 272 28.64 15.57 18.59
N MET A 273 28.93 15.40 19.89
CA MET A 273 30.27 15.60 20.43
C MET A 273 31.29 14.65 19.79
N LEU A 274 30.93 13.39 19.58
CA LEU A 274 31.79 12.40 18.93
C LEU A 274 32.12 12.79 17.48
N TYR A 275 31.16 13.29 16.72
CA TYR A 275 31.40 13.79 15.36
C TYR A 275 32.34 15.01 15.33
N ILE A 276 32.22 15.93 16.30
CA ILE A 276 33.13 17.08 16.43
C ILE A 276 34.56 16.61 16.76
N PHE A 277 34.72 15.62 17.64
CA PHE A 277 36.02 15.03 17.95
C PHE A 277 36.65 14.30 16.76
N LEU A 278 35.87 13.55 15.99
CA LEU A 278 36.36 12.88 14.78
C LEU A 278 36.77 13.90 13.71
N ALA A 279 35.95 14.93 13.47
CA ALA A 279 36.24 15.97 12.49
C ALA A 279 37.50 16.77 12.87
N SER A 280 37.66 17.14 14.14
CA SER A 280 38.86 17.82 14.64
C SER A 280 40.11 16.92 14.58
N GLY A 281 39.98 15.62 14.85
CA GLY A 281 41.07 14.65 14.69
C GLY A 281 41.55 14.52 13.25
N VAL A 282 40.62 14.42 12.29
CA VAL A 282 40.94 14.41 10.85
C VAL A 282 41.60 15.72 10.44
N PHE A 283 41.07 16.87 10.89
CA PHE A 283 41.66 18.18 10.59
C PHE A 283 43.08 18.32 11.14
N TYR A 284 43.32 17.84 12.37
CA TYR A 284 44.64 17.83 13.01
C TYR A 284 45.62 16.94 12.24
N LEU A 285 45.21 15.74 11.83
CA LEU A 285 46.03 14.84 11.01
C LEU A 285 46.39 15.48 9.67
N CYS A 286 45.43 16.10 8.97
CA CYS A 286 45.66 16.84 7.74
C CYS A 286 46.62 18.02 7.93
N TYR A 287 46.45 18.79 9.01
CA TYR A 287 47.33 19.91 9.34
C TYR A 287 48.77 19.45 9.62
N ARG A 288 48.93 18.40 10.42
CA ARG A 288 50.24 17.81 10.74
C ARG A 288 50.92 17.23 9.50
N TRP A 289 50.15 16.57 8.64
CA TRP A 289 50.69 16.01 7.40
C TRP A 289 51.14 17.10 6.42
N LYS A 290 50.41 18.21 6.34
CA LYS A 290 50.81 19.39 5.56
C LYS A 290 52.09 20.02 6.12
N LYS A 291 52.19 20.18 7.44
CA LYS A 291 53.38 20.73 8.10
C LYS A 291 54.62 19.85 7.91
N ASN A 292 54.48 18.52 7.96
CA ASN A 292 55.58 17.59 7.69
C ASN A 292 55.98 17.53 6.21
N LYS A 293 55.15 18.06 5.30
CA LYS A 293 55.45 18.18 3.88
C LYS A 293 56.04 19.54 3.49
N GLU A 294 56.22 20.47 4.43
CA GLU A 294 57.03 21.66 4.13
C GLU A 294 58.46 21.20 3.82
N PRO A 295 58.93 21.36 2.57
CA PRO A 295 60.28 20.98 2.23
C PRO A 295 61.23 21.88 3.02
N THR A 296 62.14 21.27 3.78
CA THR A 296 63.35 21.95 4.27
C THR A 296 63.93 22.79 3.13
N PRO A 297 64.23 24.08 3.36
CA PRO A 297 64.60 25.01 2.31
C PRO A 297 65.87 24.52 1.62
N LYS A 298 65.69 23.88 0.46
CA LYS A 298 66.80 23.50 -0.40
C LYS A 298 67.37 24.78 -1.00
N GLU A 299 68.65 24.93 -0.71
CA GLU A 299 69.61 25.88 -1.23
C GLU A 299 69.34 26.27 -2.69
N ARG A 300 69.23 27.58 -2.91
CA ARG A 300 69.08 28.21 -4.23
C ARG A 300 70.26 27.81 -5.11
N ASN A 301 69.98 27.18 -6.26
CA ASN A 301 70.80 27.32 -7.44
C ASN A 301 69.95 27.94 -8.56
N PRO A 302 70.44 29.00 -9.24
CA PRO A 302 69.69 29.69 -10.28
C PRO A 302 69.87 28.97 -11.63
N THR A 303 69.11 29.46 -12.62
CA THR A 303 69.22 29.18 -14.07
C THR A 303 68.64 27.83 -14.52
N LYS A 304 67.84 27.70 -15.58
CA LYS A 304 67.65 28.49 -16.81
C LYS A 304 66.19 28.45 -17.28
N SER A 305 65.77 29.58 -17.83
CA SER A 305 64.68 29.76 -18.79
C SER A 305 64.60 28.62 -19.82
N LYS A 306 63.42 28.01 -19.97
CA LYS A 306 63.05 27.34 -21.21
C LYS A 306 61.58 27.56 -21.53
N LYS A 307 61.39 27.87 -22.81
CA LYS A 307 60.21 28.33 -23.54
C LYS A 307 58.94 27.54 -23.27
N ILE A 308 57.85 28.32 -23.29
CA ILE A 308 56.45 27.94 -23.50
C ILE A 308 56.36 27.21 -24.85
N GLU A 309 55.78 26.01 -24.83
CA GLU A 309 55.23 25.35 -26.02
C GLU A 309 53.79 24.97 -25.66
N GLU A 310 52.89 25.62 -26.39
CA GLU A 310 51.44 25.52 -26.31
C GLU A 310 51.03 24.19 -26.95
N VAL A 311 50.53 23.25 -26.13
CA VAL A 311 49.99 21.98 -26.62
C VAL A 311 48.47 22.03 -26.46
N GLU A 312 47.80 22.18 -27.59
CA GLU A 312 46.37 22.02 -27.76
C GLU A 312 45.93 20.62 -27.28
N LEU A 313 44.93 20.58 -26.41
CA LEU A 313 44.24 19.37 -25.98
C LEU A 313 43.09 19.08 -26.97
N PRO A 314 43.03 17.90 -27.61
CA PRO A 314 41.92 17.56 -28.47
C PRO A 314 40.67 17.26 -27.66
N GLU A 315 39.54 17.82 -28.09
CA GLU A 315 38.19 17.50 -27.64
C GLU A 315 37.93 15.99 -27.68
N ARG A 316 37.70 15.39 -26.52
CA ARG A 316 37.25 14.01 -26.40
C ARG A 316 35.72 13.99 -26.53
N ARG A 317 35.22 13.83 -27.76
CA ARG A 317 33.81 13.49 -28.00
C ARG A 317 33.54 12.06 -27.52
N ILE A 318 32.61 11.93 -26.57
CA ILE A 318 32.06 10.65 -26.13
C ILE A 318 30.94 10.31 -27.12
N ASN A 319 31.20 9.36 -28.01
CA ASN A 319 30.14 8.73 -28.81
C ASN A 319 29.44 7.69 -27.92
N LEU A 320 28.13 7.85 -27.73
CA LEU A 320 27.27 6.75 -27.27
C LEU A 320 27.03 5.79 -28.45
N PRO A 321 27.03 4.47 -28.23
CA PRO A 321 26.57 3.53 -29.22
C PRO A 321 25.05 3.63 -29.39
N GLU A 322 24.62 3.95 -30.63
CA GLU A 322 23.34 3.50 -31.17
C GLU A 322 23.35 1.97 -31.22
N ASP A 323 22.18 1.38 -30.95
CA ASP A 323 21.76 -0.01 -31.16
C ASP A 323 21.40 -0.77 -29.87
N ALA A 324 20.15 -0.59 -29.47
CA ALA A 324 19.36 -1.66 -28.85
C ALA A 324 17.88 -1.45 -29.24
N SER A 325 17.55 -1.93 -30.45
CA SER A 325 16.19 -2.25 -30.83
C SER A 325 15.71 -3.47 -30.04
N PHE A 326 14.62 -3.30 -29.29
CA PHE A 326 13.62 -4.32 -29.00
C PHE A 326 12.25 -3.67 -28.99
#